data_AF-A0A948V1T8-F1
#
_entry.id   AF-A0A948V1T8-F1
#
_cell.length_a   1.000
_cell.length_b   1.000
_cell.length_c   1.000
_cell.angle_alpha   90.00
_cell.angle_beta   90.00
_cell.angle_gamma   90.00
#
_symmetry.space_group_name_H-M   'P 1'
#
loop_
_entity.id
_entity.type
_entity.pdbx_description
1 polymer ?
#
loop_
_entity_poly.entity_id
_entity_poly.type
_entity_poly.pdbx_seq_one_letter_code
_entity_poly.pdbx_strand_id
1 'polypeptide(L)'
;MLEPLYEKAEEIDRPVLSALLAFVHHRRQHRESEHEWIVRYFELHWGRPVSFGFSTPRDGAEFQSFLTLWRERYPFVSDIHLIDPRRPAGSGPPDRLVIGMEVANTGLYKLRQGETVLAGSLLLPGYNTLSLPARRLFDSDGILLFILEIKSGDVLLIKKITLESQFEGTEQKAPQKEDRRDPEFRIRLLFDGETLVDSRKRKRPPEPVRTGIDFGVPYKNHDPEKRPDPLNQSFSILSAVGLAAHLIRSLAEKNAYEPLPPLRKVRMLELTFCRVREDGTAVERKAVVRLRVETEGLQLYGGVREKRVG
;
A
#
# COMPACT_ATOMS: atom_id res chain seq x y z
N MET A 1 19.73 38.97 -3.28
CA MET A 1 19.90 37.59 -2.81
C MET A 1 18.76 37.34 -1.83
N LEU A 2 17.78 36.50 -2.17
CA LEU A 2 16.53 36.34 -1.39
C LEU A 2 16.64 35.30 -0.27
N GLU A 3 17.67 34.45 -0.29
CA GLU A 3 17.85 33.34 0.66
C GLU A 3 18.00 33.83 2.12
N PRO A 4 18.75 34.90 2.43
CA PRO A 4 18.81 35.43 3.80
C PRO A 4 17.47 36.00 4.30
N LEU A 5 16.54 36.33 3.39
CA LEU A 5 15.21 36.78 3.75
C LEU A 5 14.31 35.60 4.14
N TYR A 6 14.54 34.40 3.59
CA TYR A 6 13.75 33.22 3.95
C TYR A 6 13.87 32.88 5.44
N GLU A 7 15.09 32.88 5.97
CA GLU A 7 15.37 32.56 7.37
C GLU A 7 14.78 33.60 8.34
N LYS A 8 14.66 34.86 7.88
CA LYS A 8 14.10 35.98 8.65
C LYS A 8 12.59 36.17 8.45
N ALA A 9 12.00 35.47 7.48
CA ALA A 9 10.61 35.64 7.12
C ALA A 9 9.68 34.98 8.13
N GLU A 10 8.53 35.61 8.31
CA GLU A 10 7.41 35.04 9.06
C GLU A 10 6.93 33.75 8.41
N GLU A 11 6.37 32.83 9.21
CA GLU A 11 5.91 31.53 8.72
C GLU A 11 4.87 31.62 7.61
N ILE A 12 4.09 32.71 7.59
CA ILE A 12 3.08 32.95 6.56
C ILE A 12 3.68 33.28 5.19
N ASP A 13 4.89 33.87 5.16
CA ASP A 13 5.58 34.29 3.93
C ASP A 13 6.52 33.22 3.37
N ARG A 14 6.96 32.26 4.20
CA ARG A 14 7.84 31.16 3.80
C ARG A 14 7.34 30.33 2.60
N PRO A 15 6.04 30.03 2.45
CA PRO A 15 5.51 29.37 1.25
C PRO A 15 5.82 30.18 -0.02
N VAL A 16 5.58 31.49 0.01
CA VAL A 16 5.78 32.38 -1.13
C VAL A 16 7.27 32.49 -1.46
N LEU A 17 8.10 32.68 -0.43
CA LEU A 17 9.55 32.83 -0.60
C LEU A 17 10.21 31.55 -1.12
N SER A 18 9.81 30.36 -0.64
CA SER A 18 10.35 29.09 -1.14
C SER A 18 10.00 28.88 -2.61
N ALA A 19 8.73 29.10 -2.99
CA ALA A 19 8.31 29.01 -4.37
C ALA A 19 9.00 30.04 -5.27
N LEU A 20 9.17 31.29 -4.81
CA LEU A 20 9.87 32.35 -5.53
C LEU A 20 11.36 32.03 -5.71
N LEU A 21 12.03 31.55 -4.66
CA LEU A 21 13.43 31.15 -4.71
C LEU A 21 13.65 30.03 -5.73
N ALA A 22 12.76 29.03 -5.75
CA ALA A 22 12.78 27.98 -6.76
C ALA A 22 12.68 28.58 -8.18
N PHE A 23 11.73 29.50 -8.40
CA PHE A 23 11.54 30.15 -9.70
C PHE A 23 12.72 31.04 -10.13
N VAL A 24 13.30 31.80 -9.20
CA VAL A 24 14.47 32.64 -9.49
C VAL A 24 15.67 31.78 -9.91
N HIS A 25 15.89 30.66 -9.21
CA HIS A 25 16.95 29.71 -9.57
C HIS A 25 16.67 29.00 -10.89
N HIS A 26 15.40 28.68 -11.17
CA HIS A 26 14.97 28.18 -12.48
C HIS A 26 15.34 29.13 -13.62
N ARG A 27 15.01 30.43 -13.48
CA ARG A 27 15.35 31.45 -14.49
C ARG A 27 16.87 31.63 -14.67
N ARG A 28 17.65 31.34 -13.64
CA ARG A 28 19.12 31.38 -13.66
C ARG A 28 19.76 30.06 -14.09
N GLN A 29 18.95 29.03 -14.39
CA GLN A 29 19.42 27.68 -14.73
C GLN A 29 20.26 27.03 -13.62
N HIS A 30 20.07 27.46 -12.36
CA HIS A 30 20.72 26.89 -11.18
C HIS A 30 19.88 25.72 -10.65
N ARG A 31 20.02 24.56 -11.28
CA ARG A 31 19.15 23.39 -11.04
C ARG A 31 19.17 22.87 -9.61
N GLU A 32 20.35 22.74 -9.00
CA GLU A 32 20.44 22.20 -7.63
C GLU A 32 19.67 23.07 -6.62
N SER A 33 19.85 24.38 -6.69
CA SER A 33 19.13 25.33 -5.83
C SER A 33 17.63 25.40 -6.17
N GLU A 34 17.26 25.37 -7.46
CA GLU A 34 15.84 25.24 -7.88
C GLU A 34 15.18 24.05 -7.16
N HIS A 35 15.85 22.90 -7.15
CA HIS A 35 15.30 21.68 -6.55
C HIS A 35 15.24 21.75 -5.03
N GLU A 36 16.27 22.25 -4.37
CA GLU A 36 16.24 22.42 -2.92
C GLU A 36 15.02 23.25 -2.49
N TRP A 37 14.79 24.38 -3.16
CA TRP A 37 13.69 25.27 -2.85
C TRP A 37 12.32 24.70 -3.25
N ILE A 38 12.23 23.95 -4.35
CA ILE A 38 10.96 23.33 -4.75
C ILE A 38 10.57 22.17 -3.83
N VAL A 39 11.54 21.37 -3.37
CA VAL A 39 11.31 20.34 -2.33
C VAL A 39 10.84 21.01 -1.06
N ARG A 40 11.51 22.10 -0.63
CA ARG A 40 11.12 22.84 0.57
C ARG A 40 9.70 23.40 0.44
N TYR A 41 9.32 23.91 -0.73
CA TYR A 41 7.95 24.36 -0.99
C TYR A 41 6.94 23.21 -0.87
N PHE A 42 7.17 22.08 -1.55
CA PHE A 42 6.23 20.97 -1.54
C PHE A 42 6.15 20.25 -0.19
N GLU A 43 7.29 19.91 0.42
CA GLU A 43 7.31 19.10 1.64
C GLU A 43 6.87 19.88 2.89
N LEU A 44 7.10 21.20 2.94
CA LEU A 44 6.75 22.01 4.12
C LEU A 44 5.48 22.86 3.93
N HIS A 45 5.17 23.25 2.69
CA HIS A 45 4.18 24.29 2.40
C HIS A 45 3.12 23.89 1.37
N TRP A 46 2.99 22.62 1.01
CA TRP A 46 1.98 22.18 0.04
C TRP A 46 0.57 22.63 0.40
N GLY A 47 -0.21 22.94 -0.64
CA GLY A 47 -1.60 23.39 -0.50
C GLY A 47 -1.75 24.83 -0.03
N ARG A 48 -0.66 25.51 0.37
CA ARG A 48 -0.72 26.93 0.70
C ARG A 48 -0.80 27.76 -0.59
N PRO A 49 -1.78 28.68 -0.70
CA PRO A 49 -1.90 29.54 -1.86
C PRO A 49 -0.65 30.43 -1.93
N VAL A 50 -0.12 30.54 -3.14
CA VAL A 50 0.99 31.45 -3.42
C VAL A 50 0.47 32.49 -4.40
N SER A 51 0.33 33.73 -3.95
CA SER A 51 -0.06 34.86 -4.77
C SER A 51 1.08 35.88 -4.85
N PHE A 52 1.25 36.47 -6.03
CA PHE A 52 2.24 37.52 -6.27
C PHE A 52 1.50 38.81 -6.60
N GLY A 53 1.23 39.63 -5.58
CA GLY A 53 0.62 40.95 -5.77
C GLY A 53 1.58 41.98 -6.39
N PHE A 54 2.87 41.67 -6.51
CA PHE A 54 3.92 42.60 -6.89
C PHE A 54 4.59 42.31 -8.25
N SER A 55 4.20 41.24 -8.94
CA SER A 55 4.78 40.88 -10.25
C SER A 55 4.05 41.58 -11.39
N THR A 56 4.76 41.86 -12.50
CA THR A 56 4.09 42.22 -13.76
C THR A 56 3.15 41.09 -14.20
N PRO A 57 2.08 41.35 -14.97
CA PRO A 57 1.19 40.29 -15.46
C PRO A 57 1.94 39.17 -16.20
N ARG A 58 3.02 39.52 -16.90
CA ARG A 58 3.88 38.56 -17.61
C ARG A 58 4.67 37.67 -16.66
N ASP A 59 5.40 38.25 -15.71
CA ASP A 59 6.19 37.47 -14.74
C ASP A 59 5.28 36.59 -13.86
N GLY A 60 4.09 37.10 -13.52
CA GLY A 60 3.08 36.33 -12.80
C GLY A 60 2.60 35.11 -13.59
N ALA A 61 2.33 35.27 -14.89
CA ALA A 61 1.94 34.15 -15.75
C ALA A 61 3.06 33.08 -15.87
N GLU A 62 4.30 33.51 -16.10
CA GLU A 62 5.46 32.61 -16.21
C GLU A 62 5.68 31.82 -14.91
N PHE A 63 5.57 32.51 -13.77
CA PHE A 63 5.66 31.89 -12.45
C PHE A 63 4.55 30.85 -12.22
N GLN A 64 3.30 31.16 -12.57
CA GLN A 64 2.19 30.21 -12.42
C GLN A 64 2.37 28.99 -13.34
N SER A 65 2.86 29.18 -14.57
CA SER A 65 3.21 28.07 -15.46
C SER A 65 4.32 27.20 -14.85
N PHE A 66 5.36 27.80 -14.28
CA PHE A 66 6.43 27.10 -13.57
C PHE A 66 5.89 26.24 -12.42
N LEU A 67 5.06 26.81 -11.53
CA LEU A 67 4.49 26.06 -10.42
C LEU A 67 3.51 24.97 -10.89
N THR A 68 2.74 25.23 -11.94
CA THR A 68 1.80 24.23 -12.49
C THR A 68 2.56 23.01 -13.00
N LEU A 69 3.63 23.22 -13.75
CA LEU A 69 4.51 22.15 -14.23
C LEU A 69 5.05 21.30 -13.07
N TRP A 70 5.51 21.96 -12.01
CA TRP A 70 6.02 21.28 -10.82
C TRP A 70 4.94 20.53 -10.05
N ARG A 71 3.72 21.08 -9.96
CA ARG A 71 2.57 20.40 -9.33
C ARG A 71 2.17 19.12 -10.08
N GLU A 72 2.34 19.07 -11.39
CA GLU A 72 2.06 17.87 -12.19
C GLU A 72 3.16 16.81 -12.08
N ARG A 73 4.42 17.24 -11.90
CA ARG A 73 5.58 16.34 -11.91
C ARG A 73 6.00 15.86 -10.55
N TYR A 74 5.94 16.72 -9.53
CA TYR A 74 6.47 16.40 -8.21
C TYR A 74 5.64 15.26 -7.59
N PRO A 75 6.23 14.10 -7.24
CA PRO A 75 5.50 12.96 -6.69
C PRO A 75 5.17 13.19 -5.21
N PHE A 76 4.36 14.21 -4.92
CA PHE A 76 4.04 14.61 -3.57
C PHE A 76 3.29 13.49 -2.84
N VAL A 77 3.77 13.15 -1.65
CA VAL A 77 3.10 12.21 -0.73
C VAL A 77 2.71 13.00 0.50
N SER A 78 1.41 13.23 0.66
CA SER A 78 0.88 14.12 1.70
C SER A 78 0.81 13.47 3.07
N ASP A 79 0.62 12.15 3.12
CA ASP A 79 0.54 11.39 4.35
C ASP A 79 1.05 9.95 4.15
N ILE A 80 1.67 9.40 5.20
CA ILE A 80 2.05 7.98 5.29
C ILE A 80 1.76 7.50 6.71
N HIS A 81 0.95 6.47 6.88
CA HIS A 81 0.52 5.95 8.18
C HIS A 81 0.51 4.43 8.18
N LEU A 82 0.59 3.84 9.36
CA LEU A 82 0.29 2.42 9.56
C LEU A 82 -1.23 2.22 9.50
N ILE A 83 -1.63 1.09 8.94
CA ILE A 83 -3.02 0.61 8.97
C ILE A 83 -3.11 -0.39 10.12
N ASP A 84 -3.96 -0.09 11.11
CA ASP A 84 -4.24 -1.02 12.20
C ASP A 84 -4.91 -2.28 11.65
N PRO A 85 -4.28 -3.47 11.78
CA PRO A 85 -4.79 -4.70 11.20
C PRO A 85 -5.99 -5.28 11.95
N ARG A 86 -6.44 -4.67 13.07
CA ARG A 86 -7.57 -5.12 13.91
C ARG A 86 -7.53 -6.63 14.16
N ARG A 87 -6.47 -7.08 14.82
CA ARG A 87 -6.23 -8.51 15.03
C ARG A 87 -6.95 -9.04 16.27
N PRO A 88 -7.48 -10.27 16.20
CA PRO A 88 -8.06 -10.91 17.38
C PRO A 88 -6.96 -11.18 18.43
N ALA A 89 -7.36 -11.12 19.71
CA ALA A 89 -6.52 -11.47 20.83
C ALA A 89 -5.97 -12.90 20.69
N GLY A 90 -4.70 -13.08 21.07
CA GLY A 90 -4.02 -14.37 20.97
C GLY A 90 -3.61 -14.81 19.56
N SER A 91 -3.56 -13.87 18.60
CA SER A 91 -2.94 -14.11 17.28
C SER A 91 -1.40 -14.09 17.39
N GLY A 92 -0.71 -14.82 16.50
CA GLY A 92 0.75 -14.77 16.40
C GLY A 92 1.26 -13.40 15.90
N PRO A 93 2.55 -13.10 16.02
CA PRO A 93 3.11 -11.84 15.53
C PRO A 93 2.84 -11.65 14.03
N PRO A 94 2.63 -10.41 13.54
CA PRO A 94 2.41 -10.20 12.13
C PRO A 94 3.70 -10.35 11.33
N ASP A 95 3.65 -11.11 10.23
CA ASP A 95 4.77 -11.19 9.29
C ASP A 95 4.95 -9.90 8.50
N ARG A 96 3.87 -9.13 8.33
CA ARG A 96 3.84 -7.89 7.55
C ARG A 96 2.99 -6.83 8.23
N LEU A 97 3.41 -5.58 8.09
CA LEU A 97 2.62 -4.38 8.42
C LEU A 97 2.19 -3.70 7.12
N VAL A 98 1.02 -3.08 7.12
CA VAL A 98 0.55 -2.31 5.95
C VAL A 98 0.67 -0.84 6.26
N ILE A 99 1.31 -0.10 5.36
CA ILE A 99 1.26 1.36 5.36
C ILE A 99 0.29 1.83 4.29
N GLY A 100 -0.47 2.87 4.60
CA GLY A 100 -1.21 3.64 3.61
C GLY A 100 -0.47 4.92 3.30
N MET A 101 -0.62 5.42 2.08
CA MET A 101 -0.07 6.70 1.66
C MET A 101 -1.00 7.41 0.70
N GLU A 102 -1.02 8.73 0.78
CA GLU A 102 -1.80 9.58 -0.11
C GLU A 102 -0.86 10.29 -1.08
N VAL A 103 -1.05 10.09 -2.38
CA VAL A 103 -0.14 10.55 -3.42
C VAL A 103 -0.87 11.52 -4.34
N ALA A 104 -0.29 12.67 -4.66
CA ALA A 104 -0.94 13.67 -5.51
C ALA A 104 -0.91 13.28 -7.00
N ASN A 105 0.19 12.67 -7.44
CA ASN A 105 0.46 12.39 -8.86
C ASN A 105 0.80 10.92 -9.09
N THR A 106 0.51 10.44 -10.29
CA THR A 106 0.93 9.11 -10.74
C THR A 106 2.45 9.00 -10.70
N GLY A 107 2.98 7.89 -10.21
CA GLY A 107 4.42 7.65 -10.20
C GLY A 107 4.77 6.17 -10.08
N LEU A 108 5.94 5.77 -10.55
CA LEU A 108 6.47 4.44 -10.30
C LEU A 108 7.19 4.44 -8.96
N TYR A 109 6.97 3.43 -8.12
CA TYR A 109 7.71 3.29 -6.88
C TYR A 109 8.60 2.06 -6.86
N LYS A 110 9.65 2.15 -6.06
CA LYS A 110 10.53 1.05 -5.68
C LYS A 110 10.76 1.11 -4.17
N LEU A 111 10.37 0.04 -3.48
CA LEU A 111 10.57 -0.14 -2.05
C LEU A 111 11.74 -1.10 -1.81
N ARG A 112 12.71 -0.68 -1.01
CA ARG A 112 13.87 -1.51 -0.65
C ARG A 112 14.16 -1.53 0.85
N GLN A 113 14.87 -2.57 1.27
CA GLN A 113 15.42 -2.72 2.61
C GLN A 113 16.90 -3.09 2.49
N GLY A 114 17.78 -2.17 2.88
CA GLY A 114 19.20 -2.25 2.52
C GLY A 114 19.37 -2.29 1.00
N GLU A 115 20.08 -3.30 0.51
CA GLU A 115 20.31 -3.54 -0.92
C GLU A 115 19.18 -4.33 -1.61
N THR A 116 18.26 -4.90 -0.84
CA THR A 116 17.22 -5.79 -1.37
C THR A 116 15.98 -4.99 -1.80
N VAL A 117 15.58 -5.13 -3.06
CA VAL A 117 14.29 -4.61 -3.56
C VAL A 117 13.17 -5.54 -3.11
N LEU A 118 12.20 -4.99 -2.39
CA LEU A 118 11.07 -5.73 -1.84
C LEU A 118 9.84 -5.70 -2.74
N ALA A 119 9.58 -4.55 -3.36
CA ALA A 119 8.43 -4.33 -4.22
C ALA A 119 8.66 -3.13 -5.15
N GLY A 120 7.91 -3.10 -6.24
CA GLY A 120 7.78 -1.92 -7.09
C GLY A 120 6.54 -2.03 -7.96
N SER A 121 5.84 -0.92 -8.17
CA SER A 121 4.63 -0.86 -8.99
C SER A 121 4.28 0.60 -9.31
N LEU A 122 3.11 0.80 -9.89
CA LEU A 122 2.50 2.11 -10.13
C LEU A 122 1.76 2.59 -8.88
N LEU A 123 2.04 3.83 -8.46
CA LEU A 123 1.20 4.63 -7.58
C LEU A 123 0.23 5.42 -8.43
N LEU A 124 -1.05 5.36 -8.09
CA LEU A 124 -2.08 6.20 -8.69
C LEU A 124 -2.34 7.42 -7.81
N PRO A 125 -2.86 8.53 -8.35
CA PRO A 125 -3.33 9.64 -7.54
C PRO A 125 -4.37 9.16 -6.53
N GLY A 126 -4.25 9.63 -5.29
CA GLY A 126 -5.09 9.23 -4.18
C GLY A 126 -4.41 8.24 -3.22
N TYR A 127 -5.23 7.41 -2.59
CA TYR A 127 -4.81 6.48 -1.54
C TYR A 127 -4.21 5.19 -2.10
N ASN A 128 -2.98 4.89 -1.69
CA ASN A 128 -2.23 3.68 -2.04
C ASN A 128 -1.84 2.93 -0.77
N THR A 129 -1.56 1.62 -0.88
CA THR A 129 -1.07 0.81 0.25
C THR A 129 0.16 0.01 -0.12
N LEU A 130 1.10 -0.09 0.82
CA LEU A 130 2.29 -0.92 0.70
C LEU A 130 2.38 -1.88 1.88
N SER A 131 2.79 -3.12 1.62
CA SER A 131 2.99 -4.12 2.67
C SER A 131 4.48 -4.26 2.99
N LEU A 132 4.86 -3.99 4.24
CA LEU A 132 6.24 -4.02 4.73
C LEU A 132 6.49 -5.33 5.48
N PRO A 133 7.60 -6.06 5.21
CA PRO A 133 7.98 -7.20 6.03
C PRO A 133 8.33 -6.72 7.45
N ALA A 134 7.70 -7.33 8.45
CA ALA A 134 7.73 -6.86 9.83
C ALA A 134 8.07 -7.95 10.85
N ARG A 135 8.19 -9.22 10.43
CA ARG A 135 8.47 -10.35 11.35
C ARG A 135 9.60 -10.06 12.35
N ARG A 136 10.70 -9.48 11.85
CA ARG A 136 11.89 -9.14 12.67
C ARG A 136 11.63 -8.05 13.73
N LEU A 137 10.63 -7.18 13.56
CA LEU A 137 10.25 -6.19 14.58
C LEU A 137 9.65 -6.84 15.82
N PHE A 138 9.16 -8.07 15.70
CA PHE A 138 8.47 -8.78 16.77
C PHE A 138 9.35 -9.81 17.48
N ASP A 139 10.64 -9.88 17.10
CA ASP A 139 11.61 -10.76 17.74
C ASP A 139 12.24 -10.10 18.98
N SER A 140 12.62 -8.83 18.87
CA SER A 140 13.22 -7.99 19.91
C SER A 140 12.96 -6.50 19.66
N ASP A 141 13.22 -5.65 20.65
CA ASP A 141 13.26 -4.20 20.42
C ASP A 141 14.21 -3.90 19.27
N GLY A 142 13.86 -2.94 18.43
CA GLY A 142 14.67 -2.66 17.26
C GLY A 142 14.05 -1.72 16.26
N ILE A 143 14.81 -1.49 15.20
CA ILE A 143 14.49 -0.56 14.13
C ILE A 143 14.58 -1.29 12.79
N LEU A 144 13.55 -1.17 11.96
CA LEU A 144 13.61 -1.53 10.55
C LEU A 144 13.55 -0.26 9.70
N LEU A 145 14.48 -0.19 8.75
CA LEU A 145 14.62 0.93 7.83
C LEU A 145 14.30 0.46 6.41
N PHE A 146 13.44 1.23 5.75
CA PHE A 146 13.06 1.04 4.36
C PHE A 146 13.33 2.33 3.59
N ILE A 147 13.70 2.19 2.31
CA ILE A 147 13.78 3.31 1.39
C ILE A 147 12.68 3.16 0.34
N LEU A 148 11.89 4.22 0.18
CA LEU A 148 10.85 4.37 -0.82
C LEU A 148 11.31 5.38 -1.86
N GLU A 149 11.62 4.89 -3.05
CA GLU A 149 11.95 5.66 -4.24
C GLU A 149 10.67 5.85 -5.06
N ILE A 150 10.26 7.10 -5.34
CA ILE A 150 9.08 7.42 -6.14
C ILE A 150 9.48 8.28 -7.33
N LYS A 151 9.34 7.73 -8.53
CA LYS A 151 9.64 8.39 -9.78
C LYS A 151 8.38 8.89 -10.48
N SER A 152 8.31 10.18 -10.77
CA SER A 152 7.28 10.80 -11.59
C SER A 152 7.95 11.67 -12.64
N GLY A 153 7.76 11.31 -13.92
CA GLY A 153 8.48 11.93 -15.03
C GLY A 153 10.01 11.86 -14.86
N ASP A 154 10.64 13.02 -14.93
CA ASP A 154 12.08 13.20 -14.70
C ASP A 154 12.46 13.28 -13.21
N VAL A 155 11.50 13.32 -12.29
CA VAL A 155 11.75 13.49 -10.85
C VAL A 155 11.77 12.15 -10.11
N LEU A 156 12.71 11.97 -9.19
CA LEU A 156 12.79 10.86 -8.23
C LEU A 156 12.82 11.43 -6.81
N LEU A 157 11.77 11.18 -6.03
CA LEU A 157 11.69 11.48 -4.61
C LEU A 157 12.13 10.26 -3.79
N ILE A 158 12.98 10.47 -2.80
CA ILE A 158 13.46 9.42 -1.90
C ILE A 158 12.95 9.71 -0.49
N LYS A 159 12.17 8.77 0.05
CA LYS A 159 11.70 8.80 1.44
C LYS A 159 12.26 7.64 2.23
N LYS A 160 12.76 7.93 3.42
CA LYS A 160 13.18 6.95 4.41
C LYS A 160 12.02 6.66 5.34
N ILE A 161 11.67 5.39 5.47
CA ILE A 161 10.60 4.91 6.34
C ILE A 161 11.24 4.09 7.46
N THR A 162 11.09 4.56 8.69
CA THR A 162 11.64 3.93 9.88
C THR A 162 10.51 3.37 10.73
N LEU A 163 10.57 2.07 11.03
CA LEU A 163 9.69 1.40 11.99
C LEU A 163 10.49 1.08 13.25
N GLU A 164 10.10 1.67 14.38
CA GLU A 164 10.72 1.43 15.68
C GLU A 164 9.76 0.56 16.52
N SER A 165 10.20 -0.61 16.97
CA SER A 165 9.45 -1.47 17.88
C SER A 165 10.00 -1.38 19.29
N GLN A 166 9.10 -1.26 20.27
CA GLN A 166 9.39 -1.34 21.70
C GLN A 166 8.40 -2.29 22.37
N PHE A 167 8.91 -3.24 23.15
CA PHE A 167 8.10 -4.16 23.94
C PHE A 167 7.68 -3.52 25.27
N GLU A 168 6.41 -3.67 25.63
CA GLU A 168 5.86 -3.19 26.89
C GLU A 168 5.67 -4.34 27.89
N GLY A 169 6.16 -4.14 29.12
CA GLY A 169 5.89 -5.00 30.27
C GLY A 169 6.66 -6.33 30.31
N THR A 170 6.44 -7.08 31.39
CA THR A 170 6.96 -8.44 31.57
C THR A 170 6.04 -9.42 30.86
N GLU A 171 6.62 -10.38 30.13
CA GLU A 171 5.85 -11.41 29.41
C GLU A 171 4.86 -12.11 30.34
N GLN A 172 3.59 -12.09 29.98
CA GLN A 172 2.55 -12.78 30.71
C GLN A 172 2.32 -14.16 30.10
N LYS A 173 2.08 -15.17 30.92
CA LYS A 173 1.67 -16.48 30.43
C LYS A 173 0.37 -16.28 29.66
N ALA A 174 0.34 -16.67 28.38
CA ALA A 174 -0.86 -16.48 27.58
C ALA A 174 -2.02 -17.21 28.26
N PRO A 175 -3.22 -16.61 28.32
CA PRO A 175 -4.38 -17.31 28.86
C PRO A 175 -4.53 -18.62 28.10
N GLN A 176 -4.55 -19.75 28.83
CA GLN A 176 -4.90 -21.03 28.22
C GLN A 176 -6.27 -20.82 27.58
N LYS A 177 -6.34 -20.91 26.25
CA LYS A 177 -7.62 -20.99 25.57
C LYS A 177 -8.30 -22.23 26.14
N GLU A 178 -9.23 -22.06 27.07
CA GLU A 178 -10.30 -23.03 27.24
C GLU A 178 -10.83 -23.29 25.85
N ASP A 179 -10.94 -24.57 25.52
CA ASP A 179 -11.25 -25.13 24.22
C ASP A 179 -12.64 -24.64 23.78
N ARG A 180 -12.72 -23.38 23.34
CA ARG A 180 -13.92 -22.76 22.77
C ARG A 180 -14.15 -23.51 21.47
N ARG A 181 -15.06 -24.46 21.52
CA ARG A 181 -15.54 -25.23 20.37
C ARG A 181 -15.83 -24.25 19.22
N ASP A 182 -14.96 -24.23 18.22
CA ASP A 182 -15.23 -23.58 16.95
C ASP A 182 -16.57 -24.12 16.40
N PRO A 183 -17.59 -23.27 16.16
CA PRO A 183 -18.86 -23.72 15.64
C PRO A 183 -18.68 -24.29 14.23
N GLU A 184 -19.25 -25.47 13.98
CA GLU A 184 -19.32 -26.05 12.63
C GLU A 184 -20.31 -25.24 11.79
N PHE A 185 -19.84 -24.72 10.65
CA PHE A 185 -20.70 -24.03 9.69
C PHE A 185 -21.02 -24.96 8.51
N ARG A 186 -22.31 -25.06 8.18
CA ARG A 186 -22.81 -25.69 6.96
C ARG A 186 -23.56 -24.62 6.18
N ILE A 187 -23.15 -24.39 4.94
CA ILE A 187 -23.83 -23.46 4.05
C ILE A 187 -24.61 -24.30 3.05
N ARG A 188 -25.93 -24.12 3.01
CA ARG A 188 -26.81 -24.72 2.00
C ARG A 188 -27.41 -23.61 1.15
N LEU A 189 -27.25 -23.75 -0.16
CA LEU A 189 -27.97 -22.93 -1.13
C LEU A 189 -29.20 -23.70 -1.60
N LEU A 190 -30.38 -23.14 -1.37
CA LEU A 190 -31.67 -23.72 -1.74
C LEU A 190 -32.29 -22.90 -2.87
N PHE A 191 -32.86 -23.58 -3.86
CA PHE A 191 -33.66 -22.98 -4.91
C PHE A 191 -34.88 -23.87 -5.17
N ASP A 192 -36.07 -23.27 -5.15
CA ASP A 192 -37.35 -23.97 -5.29
C ASP A 192 -37.54 -25.19 -4.35
N GLY A 193 -37.06 -25.07 -3.12
CA GLY A 193 -37.13 -26.14 -2.12
C GLY A 193 -36.07 -27.23 -2.26
N GLU A 194 -35.28 -27.23 -3.34
CA GLU A 194 -34.22 -28.21 -3.58
C GLU A 194 -32.83 -27.62 -3.28
N THR A 195 -31.93 -28.45 -2.72
CA THR A 195 -30.57 -28.01 -2.37
C THR A 195 -29.68 -28.08 -3.61
N LEU A 196 -29.27 -26.92 -4.12
CA LEU A 196 -28.37 -26.84 -5.28
C LEU A 196 -26.90 -27.02 -4.88
N VAL A 197 -26.50 -26.50 -3.71
CA VAL A 197 -25.11 -26.56 -3.24
C VAL A 197 -25.08 -26.74 -1.72
N ASP A 198 -24.28 -27.69 -1.26
CA ASP A 198 -24.02 -27.93 0.16
C ASP A 198 -22.51 -27.95 0.41
N SER A 199 -22.04 -27.04 1.25
CA SER A 199 -20.64 -26.96 1.62
C SER A 199 -20.50 -26.99 3.14
N ARG A 200 -19.70 -27.94 3.62
CA ARG A 200 -19.40 -28.14 5.04
C ARG A 200 -17.89 -28.09 5.24
N LYS A 201 -17.44 -27.19 6.11
CA LYS A 201 -16.04 -27.19 6.57
C LYS A 201 -15.89 -28.23 7.68
N ARG A 202 -15.16 -29.33 7.43
CA ARG A 202 -14.83 -30.36 8.45
C ARG A 202 -13.43 -30.14 9.03
N LYS A 203 -13.25 -30.50 10.31
CA LYS A 203 -12.08 -30.22 11.16
C LYS A 203 -10.75 -30.93 10.81
N ARG A 204 -10.67 -31.78 9.79
CA ARG A 204 -9.42 -32.49 9.46
C ARG A 204 -9.15 -32.48 7.96
N PRO A 205 -7.88 -32.32 7.52
CA PRO A 205 -7.53 -32.84 6.20
C PRO A 205 -7.87 -34.33 6.19
N PRO A 206 -8.50 -34.87 5.13
CA PRO A 206 -8.65 -36.32 5.04
C PRO A 206 -7.27 -36.95 5.20
N GLU A 207 -7.18 -38.02 5.99
CA GLU A 207 -5.97 -38.84 6.05
C GLU A 207 -5.53 -39.14 4.61
N PRO A 208 -4.22 -39.12 4.32
CA PRO A 208 -3.74 -39.43 2.98
C PRO A 208 -4.31 -40.79 2.60
N VAL A 209 -5.15 -40.81 1.57
CA VAL A 209 -5.64 -42.05 0.97
C VAL A 209 -4.39 -42.82 0.57
N ARG A 210 -4.14 -43.94 1.25
CA ARG A 210 -3.19 -44.94 0.76
C ARG A 210 -3.79 -45.48 -0.53
N THR A 211 -3.41 -44.93 -1.67
CA THR A 211 -3.65 -45.57 -2.96
C THR A 211 -2.75 -46.81 -3.01
N GLY A 212 -3.24 -47.91 -2.44
CA GLY A 212 -2.85 -49.22 -2.90
C GLY A 212 -3.34 -49.33 -4.34
N ILE A 213 -2.42 -49.18 -5.29
CA ILE A 213 -2.71 -49.50 -6.69
C ILE A 213 -2.74 -51.02 -6.77
N ASP A 214 -3.95 -51.59 -6.72
CA ASP A 214 -4.18 -52.95 -7.18
C ASP A 214 -4.12 -52.95 -8.71
N PHE A 215 -3.07 -53.56 -9.27
CA PHE A 215 -3.00 -53.83 -10.70
C PHE A 215 -3.92 -55.02 -11.02
N GLY A 216 -5.18 -54.74 -11.33
CA GLY A 216 -6.15 -55.78 -11.66
C GLY A 216 -7.18 -55.33 -12.68
N VAL A 217 -6.79 -55.25 -13.96
CA VAL A 217 -7.39 -55.92 -15.15
C VAL A 217 -6.89 -55.27 -16.45
N PRO A 218 -6.64 -56.04 -17.53
CA PRO A 218 -6.12 -55.52 -18.79
C PRO A 218 -7.17 -54.67 -19.53
N TYR A 219 -6.68 -53.58 -20.13
CA TYR A 219 -7.42 -52.61 -20.95
C TYR A 219 -8.34 -53.30 -21.98
N LYS A 220 -9.65 -53.00 -21.91
CA LYS A 220 -10.53 -53.08 -23.08
C LYS A 220 -10.46 -51.75 -23.83
N ASN A 221 -10.17 -51.82 -25.12
CA ASN A 221 -10.21 -50.67 -26.02
C ASN A 221 -11.62 -50.05 -26.00
N HIS A 222 -11.73 -48.81 -25.51
CA HIS A 222 -12.92 -48.00 -25.71
C HIS A 222 -12.85 -47.38 -27.10
N ASP A 223 -13.77 -47.78 -27.98
CA ASP A 223 -14.09 -47.02 -29.19
C ASP A 223 -14.49 -45.58 -28.80
N PRO A 224 -14.10 -44.56 -29.58
CA PRO A 224 -14.48 -43.19 -29.28
C PRO A 224 -15.99 -43.01 -29.49
N GLU A 225 -16.70 -42.73 -28.39
CA GLU A 225 -18.11 -42.30 -28.45
C GLU A 225 -18.23 -41.05 -29.32
N LYS A 226 -19.28 -41.03 -30.16
CA LYS A 226 -19.61 -39.96 -31.09
C LYS A 226 -19.66 -38.63 -30.36
N ARG A 227 -18.77 -37.71 -30.73
CA ARG A 227 -18.79 -36.31 -30.29
C ARG A 227 -20.17 -35.70 -30.60
N PRO A 228 -20.84 -35.02 -29.66
CA PRO A 228 -22.00 -34.21 -30.01
C PRO A 228 -21.55 -33.01 -30.84
N ASP A 229 -22.34 -32.65 -31.85
CA ASP A 229 -22.07 -31.59 -32.82
C ASP A 229 -21.70 -30.26 -32.15
N PRO A 230 -20.59 -29.60 -32.52
CA PRO A 230 -20.13 -28.35 -31.92
C PRO A 230 -21.03 -27.14 -32.23
N LEU A 231 -22.12 -27.33 -32.98
CA LEU A 231 -23.08 -26.28 -33.33
C LEU A 231 -24.29 -26.21 -32.39
N ASN A 232 -24.45 -27.16 -31.44
CA ASN A 232 -25.55 -27.19 -30.48
C ASN A 232 -25.19 -26.69 -29.06
N GLN A 233 -24.01 -26.08 -28.88
CA GLN A 233 -23.56 -25.49 -27.62
C GLN A 233 -23.46 -23.96 -27.69
N SER A 234 -24.39 -23.30 -28.39
CA SER A 234 -24.51 -21.85 -28.37
C SER A 234 -25.26 -21.41 -27.10
N PHE A 235 -24.51 -21.03 -26.07
CA PHE A 235 -25.07 -20.27 -24.95
C PHE A 235 -25.38 -18.83 -25.41
N SER A 236 -26.61 -18.37 -25.17
CA SER A 236 -27.02 -17.03 -25.56
C SER A 236 -26.27 -15.98 -24.73
N ILE A 237 -25.53 -15.09 -25.38
CA ILE A 237 -24.84 -13.96 -24.73
C ILE A 237 -25.84 -13.08 -23.95
N LEU A 238 -27.10 -13.04 -24.38
CA LEU A 238 -28.17 -12.28 -23.72
C LEU A 238 -28.58 -12.89 -22.37
N SER A 239 -28.54 -14.23 -22.21
CA SER A 239 -28.81 -14.87 -20.92
C SER A 239 -27.64 -14.71 -19.94
N ALA A 240 -26.40 -14.63 -20.45
CA ALA A 240 -25.23 -14.27 -19.64
C ALA A 240 -25.29 -12.82 -19.13
N VAL A 241 -25.79 -11.88 -19.95
CA VAL A 241 -26.04 -10.49 -19.52
C VAL A 241 -27.17 -10.41 -18.49
N GLY A 242 -28.24 -11.21 -18.66
CA GLY A 242 -29.33 -11.30 -17.68
C GLY A 242 -28.89 -11.86 -16.32
N LEU A 243 -28.04 -12.88 -16.30
CA LEU A 243 -27.42 -13.41 -15.08
C LEU A 243 -26.45 -12.41 -14.45
N ALA A 244 -25.65 -11.72 -15.26
CA ALA A 244 -24.77 -10.66 -14.76
C ALA A 244 -25.58 -9.49 -14.16
N ALA A 245 -26.67 -9.06 -14.79
CA ALA A 245 -27.56 -8.02 -14.29
C ALA A 245 -28.27 -8.46 -13.00
N HIS A 246 -28.69 -9.73 -12.90
CA HIS A 246 -29.29 -10.28 -11.70
C HIS A 246 -28.27 -10.46 -10.57
N LEU A 247 -27.00 -10.75 -10.87
CA LEU A 247 -25.91 -10.79 -9.89
C LEU A 247 -25.52 -9.39 -9.43
N ILE A 248 -25.43 -8.41 -10.33
CA ILE A 248 -25.20 -7.00 -9.99
C ILE A 248 -26.35 -6.45 -9.14
N ARG A 249 -27.60 -6.79 -9.49
CA ARG A 249 -28.79 -6.36 -8.75
C ARG A 249 -28.93 -7.05 -7.40
N SER A 250 -28.65 -8.35 -7.32
CA SER A 250 -28.64 -9.09 -6.03
C SER A 250 -27.44 -8.73 -5.14
N LEU A 251 -26.31 -8.28 -5.73
CA LEU A 251 -25.24 -7.61 -4.99
C LEU A 251 -25.70 -6.21 -4.52
N ALA A 252 -26.36 -5.42 -5.36
CA ALA A 252 -26.86 -4.09 -5.00
C ALA A 252 -27.98 -4.13 -3.95
N GLU A 253 -28.84 -5.15 -3.97
CA GLU A 253 -29.94 -5.34 -3.01
C GLU A 253 -29.44 -5.98 -1.69
N LYS A 254 -28.32 -6.73 -1.70
CA LYS A 254 -27.59 -7.12 -0.47
C LYS A 254 -26.66 -6.03 0.07
N ASN A 255 -26.47 -4.95 -0.66
CA ASN A 255 -25.71 -3.77 -0.23
C ASN A 255 -26.56 -2.82 0.64
N ALA A 256 -27.36 -3.35 1.57
CA ALA A 256 -27.41 -2.71 2.88
C ALA A 256 -26.03 -2.94 3.53
N TYR A 257 -25.00 -2.32 2.96
CA TYR A 257 -23.63 -2.34 3.47
C TYR A 257 -23.73 -1.71 4.85
N GLU A 258 -23.57 -2.50 5.91
CA GLU A 258 -22.95 -1.95 7.09
C GLU A 258 -21.63 -1.35 6.59
N PRO A 259 -21.43 -0.02 6.73
CA PRO A 259 -20.22 0.60 6.22
C PRO A 259 -19.05 -0.14 6.85
N LEU A 260 -18.19 -0.73 6.02
CA LEU A 260 -16.95 -1.34 6.49
C LEU A 260 -16.29 -0.30 7.40
N PRO A 261 -15.98 -0.66 8.66
CA PRO A 261 -15.52 0.33 9.59
C PRO A 261 -14.24 0.97 9.03
N PRO A 262 -14.09 2.30 9.15
CA PRO A 262 -13.03 3.02 8.48
C PRO A 262 -11.66 2.43 8.82
N LEU A 263 -10.79 2.34 7.81
CA LEU A 263 -9.39 1.98 7.98
C LEU A 263 -8.79 2.93 9.02
N ARG A 264 -8.32 2.36 10.14
CA ARG A 264 -7.76 3.16 11.22
C ARG A 264 -6.30 3.48 10.88
N LYS A 265 -6.07 4.73 10.48
CA LYS A 265 -4.77 5.31 10.16
C LYS A 265 -4.07 5.70 11.47
N VAL A 266 -2.88 5.17 11.74
CA VAL A 266 -2.13 5.47 12.97
C VAL A 266 -0.65 5.72 12.68
N ARG A 267 0.00 6.57 13.47
CA ARG A 267 1.47 6.73 13.48
C ARG A 267 2.16 5.83 14.50
N MET A 268 1.39 5.38 15.50
CA MET A 268 1.82 4.46 16.54
C MET A 268 0.80 3.32 16.61
N LEU A 269 1.29 2.09 16.49
CA LEU A 269 0.48 0.89 16.50
C LEU A 269 0.82 0.05 17.73
N GLU A 270 -0.19 -0.22 18.56
CA GLU A 270 -0.06 -1.12 19.69
C GLU A 270 -0.60 -2.49 19.29
N LEU A 271 0.23 -3.52 19.45
CA LEU A 271 -0.10 -4.88 19.10
C LEU A 271 0.13 -5.81 20.28
N THR A 272 -0.87 -6.62 20.59
CA THR A 272 -0.73 -7.73 21.51
C THR A 272 -0.75 -9.04 20.72
N PHE A 273 0.23 -9.91 20.95
CA PHE A 273 0.36 -11.17 20.23
C PHE A 273 0.92 -12.27 21.12
N CYS A 274 0.65 -13.51 20.73
CA CYS A 274 1.23 -14.69 21.38
C CYS A 274 2.49 -15.16 20.66
N ARG A 275 3.53 -15.46 21.43
CA ARG A 275 4.75 -16.11 20.96
C ARG A 275 4.97 -17.39 21.74
N VAL A 276 5.44 -18.43 21.06
CA VAL A 276 5.91 -19.65 21.73
C VAL A 276 7.39 -19.48 22.03
N ARG A 277 7.76 -19.60 23.30
CA ARG A 277 9.15 -19.63 23.75
C ARG A 277 9.82 -20.95 23.36
N GLU A 278 11.15 -21.00 23.45
CA GLU A 278 11.94 -22.20 23.17
C GLU A 278 11.53 -23.40 24.06
N ASP A 279 11.03 -23.12 25.27
CA ASP A 279 10.48 -24.10 26.21
C ASP A 279 9.07 -24.63 25.86
N GLY A 280 8.50 -24.19 24.73
CA GLY A 280 7.16 -24.55 24.28
C GLY A 280 6.03 -23.76 24.95
N THR A 281 6.34 -22.82 25.86
CA THR A 281 5.34 -22.02 26.56
C THR A 281 4.83 -20.88 25.69
N ALA A 282 3.52 -20.75 25.56
CA ALA A 282 2.90 -19.58 24.94
C ALA A 282 2.91 -18.39 25.92
N VAL A 283 3.52 -17.30 25.49
CA VAL A 283 3.55 -16.01 26.20
C VAL A 283 2.85 -14.95 25.38
N GLU A 284 2.10 -14.09 26.07
CA GLU A 284 1.53 -12.89 25.50
C GLU A 284 2.53 -11.74 25.64
N ARG A 285 2.75 -11.02 24.54
CA ARG A 285 3.62 -9.85 24.46
C ARG A 285 2.85 -8.69 23.86
N LYS A 286 3.09 -7.49 24.40
CA LYS A 286 2.64 -6.24 23.83
C LYS A 286 3.83 -5.51 23.20
N ALA A 287 3.67 -5.05 21.97
CA ALA A 287 4.65 -4.27 21.23
C ALA A 287 4.01 -2.95 20.75
N VAL A 288 4.79 -1.88 20.82
CA VAL A 288 4.46 -0.57 20.29
C VAL A 288 5.36 -0.31 19.10
N VAL A 289 4.77 -0.17 17.92
CA VAL A 289 5.48 0.14 16.67
C VAL A 289 5.23 1.59 16.29
N ARG A 290 6.28 2.39 16.17
CA ARG A 290 6.23 3.79 15.74
C ARG A 290 6.73 3.93 14.31
N LEU A 291 6.00 4.69 13.50
CA LEU A 291 6.36 5.04 12.13
C LEU A 291 6.95 6.44 12.08
N ARG A 292 8.16 6.57 11.53
CA ARG A 292 8.77 7.84 11.14
C ARG A 292 9.05 7.84 9.65
N VAL A 293 8.87 9.01 9.02
CA VAL A 293 9.09 9.20 7.60
C VAL A 293 9.88 10.49 7.42
N GLU A 294 10.99 10.39 6.68
CA GLU A 294 11.88 11.50 6.37
C GLU A 294 12.06 11.58 4.84
N THR A 295 12.11 12.79 4.30
CA THR A 295 12.48 12.99 2.90
C THR A 295 14.00 13.11 2.82
N GLU A 296 14.67 12.14 2.17
CA GLU A 296 16.13 12.14 2.05
C GLU A 296 16.61 13.00 0.88
N GLY A 297 15.83 13.11 -0.19
CA GLY A 297 16.20 13.96 -1.31
C GLY A 297 15.33 13.83 -2.55
N LEU A 298 15.68 14.65 -3.55
CA LEU A 298 15.07 14.71 -4.88
C LEU A 298 16.18 14.60 -5.93
N GLN A 299 16.03 13.69 -6.89
CA GLN A 299 16.96 13.49 -8.00
C GLN A 299 16.24 13.70 -9.34
N LEU A 300 16.94 14.22 -10.36
CA LEU A 300 16.42 14.28 -11.72
C LEU A 300 17.06 13.22 -12.63
N TYR A 301 16.25 12.58 -13.47
CA TYR A 301 16.66 11.75 -14.58
C TYR A 301 16.47 12.52 -15.87
N GLY A 302 17.53 13.16 -16.37
CA GLY A 302 17.43 13.95 -17.60
C GLY A 302 18.47 15.04 -17.73
N GLY A 303 19.75 14.68 -17.68
CA GLY A 303 20.84 15.52 -18.14
C GLY A 303 21.74 14.66 -19.01
N VAL A 304 21.37 14.48 -20.29
CA VAL A 304 22.34 14.02 -21.29
C VAL A 304 23.46 15.04 -21.25
N ARG A 305 24.63 14.65 -20.73
CA ARG A 305 25.87 15.32 -21.10
C ARG A 305 25.97 15.12 -22.60
N GLU A 306 25.49 16.09 -23.39
CA GLU A 306 26.00 16.26 -24.73
C GLU A 306 27.51 16.47 -24.56
N LYS A 307 28.27 15.39 -24.71
CA LYS A 307 29.67 15.50 -25.06
C LYS A 307 29.68 16.28 -26.37
N ARG A 308 29.94 17.58 -26.30
CA ARG A 308 30.49 18.30 -27.44
C ARG A 308 31.79 17.59 -27.76
N VAL A 309 31.73 16.71 -28.76
CA VAL A 309 32.91 16.27 -29.48
C VAL A 309 33.34 17.51 -30.26
N GLY A 310 34.38 18.17 -29.73
CA GLY A 310 35.20 19.10 -30.51
C GLY A 310 36.16 18.32 -31.41
#